data_AF-A0A6A0CUM0-F1
#
_entry.id   AF-A0A6A0CUM0-F1
#
_cell.length_a   1.000
_cell.length_b   1.000
_cell.length_c   1.000
_cell.angle_alpha   90.00
_cell.angle_beta   90.00
_cell.angle_gamma   90.00
#
_symmetry.space_group_name_H-M   'P 1'
#
loop_
_entity.id
_entity.type
_entity.pdbx_description
1 polymer ?
#
loop_
_entity_poly.entity_id
_entity_poly.type
_entity_poly.pdbx_seq_one_letter_code
_entity_poly.pdbx_strand_id
1 'polypeptide(L)'
;MRGYPALLITMLLFLTIPPSSAQFDVSVAWVKVEKNPVGEGELVRVEAKIVNQNTEVSRAFAVSFYYDETDDSHLIGRVFYDSIYRYRIPSLIWDTKGKEGEHTIIVHVRDEHGSNYGYASIIVAPTKRKNADVLITEVYYHARPHRNNEYLCIANTGKEEVPLYGWYMTTEPWKRADAQNRIVFPNVTIRPDETIYITQNATSFSFESGLDADYEYYNCSPAPDMERNGKFIMANDGGVVCLKDPYNHTVDVVVYGDAAFHEGWAGKAIDGVGEGVVLKRNDSRDTNTSADWEYNRTFIIGQSDFQPWHGMVEGAVAFCSPDCSYEVISEALENADTLRINLYMFTNPFIARILNESTASIQLFLDGNVIGGIPMEERWIAYVLNRGGEVRYMLQDEEGGIYKRYRYNHAKYVVMDDACIIESANWGMTGIPPDPTYGNREWGIIIRDGNASAFLETVFDADWDPGFQDSIAFDEESFTHGKPPADFSPLYHCPHGEYTPRFSPLAVESRCNVTIILSPDNAEEELLALLDGAKEEILVEQAYIEKDWTGGVNPLLKKLVEKNESGVRVRVIMNYNPGYHSTSAMNREVYGFLKERGIEVKLQGDMDIHNKGVVVDGSKVLISSINWGENSVRNN
;
A
#
# COMPACT_ATOMS: atom_id res chain seq x y z
N MET A 1 -77.97 20.48 -20.42
CA MET A 1 -79.24 20.94 -21.04
C MET A 1 -78.90 21.91 -22.15
N ARG A 2 -79.41 21.65 -23.36
CA ARG A 2 -79.84 22.58 -24.43
C ARG A 2 -78.95 23.83 -24.64
N GLY A 3 -78.33 24.06 -25.80
CA GLY A 3 -78.82 23.88 -27.16
C GLY A 3 -78.52 25.17 -27.93
N TYR A 4 -77.89 25.03 -29.10
CA TYR A 4 -77.75 26.02 -30.19
C TYR A 4 -79.11 26.69 -30.54
N PRO A 5 -79.19 27.90 -31.18
CA PRO A 5 -78.70 28.11 -32.56
C PRO A 5 -78.37 29.55 -33.02
N ALA A 6 -77.71 29.70 -34.18
CA ALA A 6 -78.19 30.52 -35.32
C ALA A 6 -77.24 30.51 -36.54
N LEU A 7 -77.76 29.96 -37.64
CA LEU A 7 -77.60 30.27 -39.08
C LEU A 7 -77.18 31.74 -39.40
N LEU A 8 -76.59 32.16 -40.52
CA LEU A 8 -76.39 31.65 -41.89
C LEU A 8 -75.37 32.61 -42.57
N ILE A 9 -74.59 32.16 -43.55
CA ILE A 9 -74.44 32.73 -44.93
C ILE A 9 -73.27 32.02 -45.63
N THR A 10 -73.63 31.32 -46.69
CA THR A 10 -72.74 30.68 -47.65
C THR A 10 -72.54 31.63 -48.82
N MET A 11 -71.31 31.83 -49.28
CA MET A 11 -71.03 32.15 -50.68
C MET A 11 -69.66 31.60 -51.08
N LEU A 12 -69.69 30.58 -51.94
CA LEU A 12 -68.54 30.03 -52.66
C LEU A 12 -68.44 30.75 -54.02
N LEU A 13 -67.25 31.19 -54.43
CA LEU A 13 -66.82 31.15 -55.84
C LEU A 13 -65.30 31.40 -56.00
N PHE A 14 -64.62 30.31 -56.40
CA PHE A 14 -63.38 30.11 -57.17
C PHE A 14 -62.57 31.32 -57.68
N LEU A 15 -61.24 31.33 -57.44
CA LEU A 15 -60.18 30.86 -58.37
C LEU A 15 -58.74 31.22 -57.90
N THR A 16 -57.84 30.22 -58.04
CA THR A 16 -56.35 30.26 -58.16
C THR A 16 -55.45 30.40 -56.92
N ILE A 17 -54.45 29.50 -56.87
CA ILE A 17 -53.39 29.22 -55.88
C ILE A 17 -52.06 29.87 -56.40
N PRO A 18 -51.15 30.44 -55.57
CA PRO A 18 -50.17 29.67 -54.79
C PRO A 18 -50.11 30.05 -53.30
N PRO A 19 -49.88 29.11 -52.36
CA PRO A 19 -49.18 29.47 -51.15
C PRO A 19 -47.72 29.67 -51.55
N SER A 20 -47.21 30.90 -51.49
CA SER A 20 -45.78 31.03 -51.23
C SER A 20 -45.59 30.80 -49.74
N SER A 21 -45.63 29.53 -49.32
CA SER A 21 -44.99 29.16 -48.06
C SER A 21 -43.51 29.41 -48.29
N ALA A 22 -43.01 30.57 -47.86
CA ALA A 22 -41.58 30.82 -47.91
C ALA A 22 -40.91 29.70 -47.08
N GLN A 23 -40.12 28.86 -47.74
CA GLN A 23 -39.52 27.67 -47.16
C GLN A 23 -38.19 28.01 -46.51
N PHE A 24 -37.88 27.32 -45.42
CA PHE A 24 -36.58 27.42 -44.77
C PHE A 24 -35.57 26.60 -45.58
N ASP A 25 -34.53 27.27 -46.08
CA ASP A 25 -33.51 26.71 -46.98
C ASP A 25 -32.11 27.07 -46.47
N VAL A 26 -31.36 26.06 -46.03
CA VAL A 26 -30.01 26.24 -45.49
C VAL A 26 -29.05 25.24 -46.09
N SER A 27 -27.88 25.74 -46.51
CA SER A 27 -26.83 24.89 -47.08
C SER A 27 -25.47 25.09 -46.43
N VAL A 28 -24.63 24.07 -46.52
CA VAL A 28 -23.24 24.12 -46.07
C VAL A 28 -22.39 24.75 -47.17
N ALA A 29 -21.89 25.97 -46.94
CA ALA A 29 -21.09 26.69 -47.92
C ALA A 29 -19.62 26.23 -47.95
N TRP A 30 -19.06 25.88 -46.79
CA TRP A 30 -17.73 25.29 -46.67
C TRP A 30 -17.60 24.57 -45.34
N VAL A 31 -16.65 23.63 -45.28
CA VAL A 31 -16.14 22.98 -44.08
C VAL A 31 -14.65 23.20 -44.02
N LYS A 32 -14.11 23.49 -42.83
CA LYS A 32 -12.71 23.76 -42.59
C LYS A 32 -12.23 23.00 -41.35
N VAL A 33 -11.06 22.40 -41.46
CA VAL A 33 -10.30 21.87 -40.33
C VAL A 33 -9.19 22.86 -39.98
N GLU A 34 -8.98 23.11 -38.69
CA GLU A 34 -7.99 24.09 -38.22
C GLU A 34 -6.55 23.68 -38.54
N LYS A 35 -6.26 22.38 -38.45
CA LYS A 35 -4.94 21.79 -38.65
C LYS A 35 -5.05 20.52 -39.50
N ASN A 36 -4.19 20.37 -40.50
CA ASN A 36 -4.07 19.17 -41.35
C ASN A 36 -2.65 19.12 -41.97
N PRO A 37 -1.85 18.07 -41.76
CA PRO A 37 -2.15 16.89 -40.96
C PRO A 37 -2.21 17.19 -39.46
N VAL A 38 -2.91 16.35 -38.73
CA VAL A 38 -3.04 16.36 -37.27
C VAL A 38 -2.46 15.05 -36.71
N GLY A 39 -1.87 15.07 -35.52
CA GLY A 39 -1.45 13.85 -34.83
C GLY A 39 -2.65 13.13 -34.20
N GLU A 40 -2.65 11.81 -34.21
CA GLU A 40 -3.63 10.99 -33.50
C GLU A 40 -3.63 11.35 -32.02
N GLY A 41 -4.82 11.55 -31.44
CA GLY A 41 -4.98 12.03 -30.07
C GLY A 41 -4.85 13.55 -29.86
N GLU A 42 -4.47 14.32 -30.89
CA GLU A 42 -4.60 15.78 -30.82
C GLU A 42 -6.07 16.22 -30.96
N LEU A 43 -6.39 17.35 -30.34
CA LEU A 43 -7.67 18.03 -30.48
C LEU A 43 -7.63 18.97 -31.69
N VAL A 44 -8.58 18.83 -32.61
CA VAL A 44 -8.68 19.69 -33.80
C VAL A 44 -10.03 20.39 -33.86
N ARG A 45 -10.02 21.71 -34.09
CA ARG A 45 -11.26 22.44 -34.36
C ARG A 45 -11.72 22.20 -35.79
N VAL A 46 -12.99 21.84 -35.90
CA VAL A 46 -13.72 21.72 -37.15
C VAL A 46 -14.79 22.79 -37.20
N GLU A 47 -14.82 23.56 -38.28
CA GLU A 47 -15.76 24.65 -38.48
C GLU A 47 -16.48 24.50 -39.82
N ALA A 48 -17.70 25.02 -39.91
CA ALA A 48 -18.41 25.13 -41.17
C ALA A 48 -19.11 26.47 -41.28
N LYS A 49 -19.39 26.92 -42.50
CA LYS A 49 -20.29 28.05 -42.73
C LYS A 49 -21.61 27.55 -43.28
N ILE A 50 -22.68 27.81 -42.54
CA ILE A 50 -24.05 27.55 -42.96
C ILE A 50 -24.63 28.84 -43.48
N VAL A 51 -25.21 28.83 -44.68
CA VAL A 51 -25.82 30.00 -45.32
C VAL A 51 -27.33 29.76 -45.42
N ASN A 52 -28.10 30.78 -45.04
CA ASN A 52 -29.53 30.80 -45.31
C ASN A 52 -29.74 31.32 -46.73
N GLN A 53 -30.25 30.46 -47.62
CA GLN A 53 -30.52 30.80 -49.01
C GLN A 53 -31.77 31.67 -49.16
N ASN A 54 -32.64 31.65 -48.15
CA ASN A 54 -33.84 32.46 -48.08
C ASN A 54 -33.87 33.31 -46.79
N THR A 55 -33.17 34.45 -46.82
CA THR A 55 -33.00 35.33 -45.63
C THR A 55 -34.30 35.92 -45.08
N GLU A 56 -35.42 35.76 -45.78
CA GLU A 56 -36.75 36.16 -45.31
C GLU A 56 -37.38 35.14 -44.33
N VAL A 57 -36.83 33.92 -44.26
CA VAL A 57 -37.32 32.83 -43.41
C VAL A 57 -36.20 32.34 -42.50
N SER A 58 -36.42 32.38 -41.19
CA SER A 58 -35.45 31.90 -40.18
C SER A 58 -36.17 31.06 -39.13
N ARG A 59 -35.57 29.92 -38.78
CA ARG A 59 -36.07 28.99 -37.75
C ARG A 59 -34.92 28.35 -36.99
N ALA A 60 -35.26 27.62 -35.93
CA ALA A 60 -34.30 26.79 -35.22
C ALA A 60 -33.82 25.64 -36.10
N PHE A 61 -32.52 25.33 -36.05
CA PHE A 61 -31.89 24.26 -36.82
C PHE A 61 -30.68 23.72 -36.07
N ALA A 62 -30.24 22.52 -36.47
CA ALA A 62 -29.08 21.85 -35.92
C ALA A 62 -28.06 21.58 -37.03
N VAL A 63 -26.78 21.73 -36.69
CA VAL A 63 -25.66 21.39 -37.56
C VAL A 63 -24.93 20.22 -36.91
N SER A 64 -24.87 19.10 -37.61
CA SER A 64 -24.20 17.89 -37.13
C SER A 64 -22.86 17.73 -37.83
N PHE A 65 -21.83 17.36 -37.09
CA PHE A 65 -20.48 17.10 -37.59
C PHE A 65 -20.18 15.61 -37.42
N TYR A 66 -19.67 14.98 -38.46
CA TYR A 66 -19.29 13.58 -38.50
C TYR A 66 -17.90 13.41 -39.12
N TYR A 67 -17.30 12.22 -38.96
CA TYR A 67 -16.16 11.77 -39.75
C TYR A 67 -16.53 10.47 -40.50
N ASP A 68 -16.17 10.35 -41.77
CA ASP A 68 -16.36 9.20 -42.68
C ASP A 68 -17.81 8.79 -43.01
N GLU A 69 -18.65 8.58 -42.01
CA GLU A 69 -20.04 8.15 -42.16
C GLU A 69 -21.01 9.01 -41.33
N THR A 70 -22.27 9.12 -41.76
CA THR A 70 -23.29 9.92 -41.07
C THR A 70 -24.15 9.07 -40.14
N ASP A 71 -23.52 8.40 -39.18
CA ASP A 71 -24.15 7.60 -38.13
C ASP A 71 -23.72 8.06 -36.72
N ASP A 72 -24.31 7.47 -35.69
CA ASP A 72 -24.02 7.88 -34.31
C ASP A 72 -22.62 7.48 -33.80
N SER A 73 -21.98 6.46 -34.38
CA SER A 73 -20.59 6.06 -34.04
C SER A 73 -19.53 6.99 -34.66
N HIS A 74 -19.93 7.74 -35.67
CA HIS A 74 -19.12 8.70 -36.40
C HIS A 74 -19.44 10.16 -36.06
N LEU A 75 -20.41 10.40 -35.17
CA LEU A 75 -20.82 11.73 -34.75
C LEU A 75 -19.74 12.41 -33.89
N ILE A 76 -19.22 13.53 -34.37
CA ILE A 76 -18.34 14.43 -33.60
C ILE A 76 -19.17 15.27 -32.63
N GLY A 77 -20.33 15.75 -33.07
CA GLY A 77 -21.28 16.47 -32.22
C GLY A 77 -22.27 17.32 -33.00
N ARG A 78 -23.12 18.06 -32.27
CA ARG A 78 -24.18 18.90 -32.84
C ARG A 78 -24.14 20.31 -32.25
N VAL A 79 -24.32 21.32 -33.09
CA VAL A 79 -24.49 22.72 -32.69
C VAL A 79 -25.91 23.16 -33.02
N PHE A 80 -26.62 23.71 -32.03
CA PHE A 80 -28.00 24.15 -32.17
C PHE A 80 -28.08 25.67 -32.25
N TYR A 81 -28.93 26.17 -33.13
CA TYR A 81 -29.23 27.60 -33.24
C TYR A 81 -30.73 27.80 -33.28
N ASP A 82 -31.21 28.85 -32.60
CA ASP A 82 -32.62 29.25 -32.64
C ASP A 82 -33.01 29.96 -33.95
N SER A 83 -32.02 30.51 -34.67
CA SER A 83 -32.23 31.31 -35.88
C SER A 83 -30.96 31.53 -36.72
N ILE A 84 -31.16 31.80 -38.01
CA ILE A 84 -30.13 32.17 -38.98
C ILE A 84 -30.65 33.25 -39.93
N TYR A 85 -30.09 34.47 -39.83
CA TYR A 85 -30.47 35.57 -40.72
C TYR A 85 -29.74 35.48 -42.07
N ARG A 86 -28.40 35.52 -42.08
CA ARG A 86 -27.58 35.36 -43.31
C ARG A 86 -26.71 34.12 -43.28
N TYR A 87 -25.93 33.95 -42.21
CA TYR A 87 -25.08 32.79 -42.03
C TYR A 87 -24.80 32.51 -40.55
N ARG A 88 -24.36 31.29 -40.25
CA ARG A 88 -23.75 30.89 -38.96
C ARG A 88 -22.42 30.20 -39.25
N ILE A 89 -21.51 30.26 -38.28
CA ILE A 89 -20.23 29.54 -38.32
C ILE A 89 -20.18 28.61 -37.10
N PRO A 90 -20.86 27.44 -37.14
CA PRO A 90 -20.68 26.43 -36.11
C PRO A 90 -19.24 25.91 -36.09
N SER A 91 -18.76 25.63 -34.89
CA SER A 91 -17.46 25.00 -34.63
C SER A 91 -17.58 23.94 -33.54
N LEU A 92 -16.84 22.84 -33.68
CA LEU A 92 -16.66 21.83 -32.64
C LEU A 92 -15.18 21.44 -32.53
N ILE A 93 -14.81 20.88 -31.38
CA ILE A 93 -13.49 20.28 -31.16
C ILE A 93 -13.64 18.77 -31.30
N TRP A 94 -12.90 18.18 -32.22
CA TRP A 94 -12.83 16.74 -32.44
C TRP A 94 -11.57 16.18 -31.77
N ASP A 95 -11.73 15.14 -30.96
CA ASP A 95 -10.64 14.34 -30.40
C ASP A 95 -10.32 13.22 -31.38
N THR A 96 -9.10 13.23 -31.92
CA THR A 96 -8.67 12.30 -32.97
C THR A 96 -8.15 10.97 -32.40
N LYS A 97 -8.26 10.74 -31.09
CA LYS A 97 -7.80 9.52 -30.45
C LYS A 97 -8.43 8.25 -31.06
N GLY A 98 -7.59 7.30 -31.43
CA GLY A 98 -7.97 6.03 -32.07
C GLY A 98 -8.48 6.18 -33.51
N LYS A 99 -8.19 7.31 -34.17
CA LYS A 99 -8.64 7.63 -35.54
C LYS A 99 -7.44 7.85 -36.46
N GLU A 100 -6.47 6.94 -36.46
CA GLU A 100 -5.34 7.00 -37.39
C GLU A 100 -5.82 6.76 -38.83
N GLY A 101 -5.36 7.59 -39.76
CA GLY A 101 -5.62 7.42 -41.19
C GLY A 101 -6.14 8.68 -41.88
N GLU A 102 -6.61 8.48 -43.11
CA GLU A 102 -7.30 9.52 -43.87
C GLU A 102 -8.78 9.51 -43.54
N HIS A 103 -9.31 10.67 -43.17
CA HIS A 103 -10.71 10.84 -42.79
C HIS A 103 -11.39 11.94 -43.60
N THR A 104 -12.69 11.78 -43.81
CA THR A 104 -13.55 12.81 -44.39
C THR A 104 -14.46 13.40 -43.32
N ILE A 105 -14.24 14.65 -42.96
CA ILE A 105 -15.19 15.41 -42.14
C ILE A 105 -16.45 15.69 -42.96
N ILE A 106 -17.60 15.34 -42.42
CA ILE A 106 -18.92 15.58 -43.01
C ILE A 106 -19.69 16.53 -42.10
N VAL A 107 -20.16 17.64 -42.65
CA VAL A 107 -21.08 18.55 -41.96
C VAL A 107 -22.44 18.46 -42.60
N HIS A 108 -23.45 18.21 -41.78
CA HIS A 108 -24.82 18.00 -42.20
C HIS A 108 -25.75 19.05 -41.57
N VAL A 109 -26.59 19.65 -42.39
CA VAL A 109 -27.72 20.48 -41.97
C VAL A 109 -28.97 20.02 -42.70
N ARG A 110 -30.12 20.03 -42.02
CA ARG A 110 -31.41 19.64 -42.60
C ARG A 110 -32.36 20.83 -42.64
N ASP A 111 -33.06 20.96 -43.74
CA ASP A 111 -34.08 21.97 -43.97
C ASP A 111 -35.38 21.37 -44.52
N GLU A 112 -36.28 22.20 -45.05
CA GLU A 112 -37.56 21.74 -45.62
C GLU A 112 -37.40 21.07 -47.00
N HIS A 113 -36.25 21.25 -47.66
CA HIS A 113 -35.91 20.68 -48.96
C HIS A 113 -35.15 19.35 -48.84
N GLY A 114 -34.50 19.09 -47.72
CA GLY A 114 -33.82 17.83 -47.44
C GLY A 114 -32.55 17.99 -46.61
N SER A 115 -31.60 17.10 -46.84
CA SER A 115 -30.28 17.14 -46.19
C SER A 115 -29.27 17.83 -47.09
N ASN A 116 -28.56 18.81 -46.54
CA ASN A 116 -27.44 19.49 -47.16
C ASN A 116 -26.14 19.08 -46.46
N TYR A 117 -25.09 18.82 -47.26
CA TYR A 117 -23.81 18.31 -46.78
C TYR A 117 -22.65 19.19 -47.25
N GLY A 118 -21.60 19.27 -46.43
CA GLY A 118 -20.29 19.80 -46.81
C GLY A 118 -19.19 18.89 -46.30
N TYR A 119 -18.01 18.98 -46.92
CA TYR A 119 -16.92 18.02 -46.71
C TYR A 119 -15.57 18.71 -46.55
N ALA A 120 -14.70 18.13 -45.74
CA ALA A 120 -13.27 18.46 -45.69
C ALA A 120 -12.45 17.19 -45.42
N SER A 121 -11.29 17.05 -46.05
CA SER A 121 -10.38 15.93 -45.79
C SER A 121 -9.38 16.29 -44.68
N ILE A 122 -9.02 15.30 -43.87
CA ILE A 122 -8.00 15.43 -42.83
C ILE A 122 -7.18 14.14 -42.74
N ILE A 123 -5.87 14.29 -42.54
CA ILE A 123 -4.95 13.17 -42.30
C ILE A 123 -4.60 13.17 -40.82
N VAL A 124 -4.87 12.06 -40.13
CA VAL A 124 -4.51 11.82 -38.75
C VAL A 124 -3.30 10.89 -38.72
N ALA A 125 -2.14 11.46 -38.39
CA ALA A 125 -0.86 10.75 -38.39
C ALA A 125 -0.63 10.02 -37.05
N PRO A 126 -0.04 8.81 -37.05
CA PRO A 126 0.26 8.09 -35.82
C PRO A 126 1.23 8.86 -34.93
N THR A 127 0.90 8.95 -33.64
CA THR A 127 1.70 9.61 -32.59
C THR A 127 2.12 8.65 -31.49
N LYS A 128 1.48 7.49 -31.39
CA LYS A 128 1.70 6.51 -30.34
C LYS A 128 3.15 6.03 -30.33
N ARG A 129 3.85 6.23 -29.22
CA ARG A 129 5.18 5.65 -29.02
C ARG A 129 5.08 4.13 -28.88
N LYS A 130 6.02 3.41 -29.51
CA LYS A 130 6.24 2.01 -29.18
C LYS A 130 7.06 1.98 -27.89
N ASN A 131 6.51 1.37 -26.83
CA ASN A 131 7.23 1.01 -25.61
C ASN A 131 7.73 2.19 -24.78
N ALA A 132 6.83 2.83 -24.04
CA ALA A 132 7.26 3.55 -22.85
C ALA A 132 6.94 2.67 -21.65
N ASP A 133 7.97 2.02 -21.13
CA ASP A 133 7.87 1.11 -19.98
C ASP A 133 7.88 1.95 -18.69
N VAL A 134 6.93 2.89 -18.59
CA VAL A 134 6.73 3.71 -17.38
C VAL A 134 5.44 3.26 -16.73
N LEU A 135 5.54 2.73 -15.52
CA LEU A 135 4.41 2.18 -14.78
C LEU A 135 4.12 3.04 -13.55
N ILE A 136 2.85 3.12 -13.18
CA ILE A 136 2.40 3.51 -11.85
C ILE A 136 2.70 2.34 -10.92
N THR A 137 3.55 2.56 -9.94
CA THR A 137 4.03 1.53 -9.00
C THR A 137 3.41 1.65 -7.63
N GLU A 138 2.97 2.85 -7.24
CA GLU A 138 2.30 3.07 -5.95
C GLU A 138 1.13 4.04 -6.11
N VAL A 139 0.04 3.76 -5.41
CA VAL A 139 -1.13 4.62 -5.31
C VAL A 139 -1.56 4.71 -3.84
N TYR A 140 -1.46 5.92 -3.29
CA TYR A 140 -1.95 6.25 -1.96
C TYR A 140 -3.12 7.23 -2.08
N TYR A 141 -4.32 6.66 -2.13
CA TYR A 141 -5.54 7.43 -2.37
C TYR A 141 -6.35 7.69 -1.10
N HIS A 142 -6.16 6.90 -0.04
CA HIS A 142 -6.92 6.99 1.20
C HIS A 142 -6.05 7.61 2.31
N ALA A 143 -5.80 8.92 2.18
CA ALA A 143 -4.97 9.65 3.12
C ALA A 143 -5.57 9.61 4.54
N ARG A 144 -4.70 9.53 5.55
CA ARG A 144 -5.11 9.65 6.96
C ARG A 144 -5.72 11.05 7.21
N PRO A 145 -6.64 11.18 8.19
CA PRO A 145 -7.30 12.44 8.50
C PRO A 145 -6.31 13.61 8.64
N HIS A 146 -6.65 14.73 8.01
CA HIS A 146 -5.90 15.99 8.04
C HIS A 146 -4.49 15.96 7.42
N ARG A 147 -4.09 14.87 6.74
CA ARG A 147 -2.77 14.79 6.11
C ARG A 147 -2.72 15.42 4.73
N ASN A 148 -3.76 15.28 3.91
CA ASN A 148 -3.79 15.82 2.54
C ASN A 148 -2.52 15.49 1.74
N ASN A 149 -2.07 14.24 1.81
CA ASN A 149 -0.83 13.73 1.22
C ASN A 149 -1.06 12.52 0.32
N GLU A 150 -2.25 12.45 -0.29
CA GLU A 150 -2.49 11.55 -1.43
C GLU A 150 -1.27 11.57 -2.37
N TYR A 151 -0.79 10.41 -2.81
CA TYR A 151 0.39 10.35 -3.68
C TYR A 151 0.33 9.22 -4.71
N LEU A 152 1.15 9.39 -5.73
CA LEU A 152 1.39 8.45 -6.81
C LEU A 152 2.90 8.30 -6.99
N CYS A 153 3.36 7.08 -7.24
CA CYS A 153 4.72 6.81 -7.68
C CYS A 153 4.70 6.26 -9.10
N ILE A 154 5.56 6.79 -9.97
CA ILE A 154 5.84 6.20 -11.28
C ILE A 154 7.29 5.71 -11.33
N ALA A 155 7.53 4.63 -12.08
CA ALA A 155 8.85 4.07 -12.27
C ALA A 155 9.09 3.76 -13.75
N ASN A 156 10.32 4.01 -14.22
CA ASN A 156 10.75 3.54 -15.54
C ASN A 156 11.31 2.12 -15.40
N THR A 157 10.53 1.14 -15.84
CA THR A 157 10.89 -0.29 -15.86
C THR A 157 11.57 -0.71 -17.16
N GLY A 158 11.76 0.24 -18.07
CA GLY A 158 12.44 0.06 -19.36
C GLY A 158 13.96 0.21 -19.26
N LYS A 159 14.61 0.13 -20.43
CA LYS A 159 16.07 0.26 -20.57
C LYS A 159 16.52 1.60 -21.15
N GLU A 160 15.57 2.45 -21.53
CA GLU A 160 15.81 3.73 -22.15
C GLU A 160 15.27 4.86 -21.27
N GLU A 161 15.88 6.03 -21.35
CA GLU A 161 15.36 7.23 -20.69
C GLU A 161 14.07 7.72 -21.38
N VAL A 162 13.08 8.16 -20.59
CA VAL A 162 11.78 8.60 -21.11
C VAL A 162 11.56 10.08 -20.78
N PRO A 163 11.49 10.97 -21.78
CA PRO A 163 11.11 12.36 -21.53
C PRO A 163 9.60 12.44 -21.27
N LEU A 164 9.23 13.02 -20.12
CA LEU A 164 7.85 13.13 -19.63
C LEU A 164 7.22 14.49 -19.97
N TYR A 165 7.88 15.35 -20.75
CA TYR A 165 7.33 16.65 -21.10
C TYR A 165 5.94 16.54 -21.76
N GLY A 166 4.95 17.19 -21.15
CA GLY A 166 3.55 17.17 -21.60
C GLY A 166 2.78 15.89 -21.27
N TRP A 167 3.42 14.89 -20.67
CA TRP A 167 2.73 13.77 -20.05
C TRP A 167 1.93 14.28 -18.86
N TYR A 168 0.89 13.56 -18.47
CA TYR A 168 0.05 13.97 -17.36
C TYR A 168 -0.64 12.81 -16.70
N MET A 169 -1.07 13.01 -15.45
CA MET A 169 -1.94 12.07 -14.75
C MET A 169 -3.36 12.62 -14.68
N THR A 170 -4.37 11.76 -14.79
CA THR A 170 -5.78 12.13 -14.67
C THR A 170 -6.58 11.08 -13.91
N THR A 171 -7.60 11.53 -13.18
CA THR A 171 -8.60 10.67 -12.55
C THR A 171 -9.92 10.58 -13.32
N GLU A 172 -10.01 11.22 -14.49
CA GLU A 172 -11.22 11.27 -15.31
C GLU A 172 -10.95 10.89 -16.78
N PRO A 173 -10.26 9.77 -17.07
CA PRO A 173 -9.77 9.43 -18.41
C PRO A 173 -10.86 9.26 -19.48
N TRP A 174 -12.13 9.12 -19.09
CA TRP A 174 -13.28 9.05 -19.99
C TRP A 174 -13.70 10.41 -20.58
N LYS A 175 -13.22 11.53 -20.03
CA LYS A 175 -13.47 12.87 -20.60
C LYS A 175 -12.52 13.12 -21.78
N ARG A 176 -12.91 14.03 -22.68
CA ARG A 176 -12.02 14.54 -23.73
C ARG A 176 -10.78 15.20 -23.11
N ALA A 177 -9.62 15.11 -23.77
CA ALA A 177 -8.33 15.53 -23.21
C ALA A 177 -8.29 16.95 -22.60
N ASP A 178 -9.01 17.93 -23.16
CA ASP A 178 -9.10 19.31 -22.69
C ASP A 178 -10.09 19.53 -21.52
N ALA A 179 -10.91 18.53 -21.21
CA ALA A 179 -11.90 18.55 -20.14
C ALA A 179 -11.53 17.64 -18.95
N GLN A 180 -10.40 16.92 -19.04
CA GLN A 180 -9.87 16.10 -17.97
C GLN A 180 -9.24 16.98 -16.89
N ASN A 181 -9.61 16.77 -15.62
CA ASN A 181 -8.78 17.25 -14.53
C ASN A 181 -7.46 16.49 -14.53
N ARG A 182 -6.33 17.20 -14.42
CA ARG A 182 -5.00 16.59 -14.56
C ARG A 182 -3.89 17.35 -13.87
N ILE A 183 -2.81 16.64 -13.60
CA ILE A 183 -1.51 17.17 -13.20
C ILE A 183 -0.49 16.84 -14.30
N VAL A 184 0.23 17.85 -14.78
CA VAL A 184 1.08 17.74 -15.97
C VAL A 184 2.55 17.78 -15.56
N PHE A 185 3.34 16.84 -16.07
CA PHE A 185 4.76 16.77 -15.81
C PHE A 185 5.48 17.98 -16.40
N PRO A 186 6.43 18.57 -15.65
CA PRO A 186 7.32 19.59 -16.21
C PRO A 186 8.28 18.95 -17.22
N ASN A 187 9.23 19.74 -17.73
CA ASN A 187 10.27 19.21 -18.60
C ASN A 187 11.27 18.36 -17.78
N VAL A 188 10.93 17.09 -17.58
CA VAL A 188 11.71 16.09 -16.85
C VAL A 188 11.92 14.84 -17.70
N THR A 189 12.99 14.11 -17.43
CA THR A 189 13.31 12.81 -18.04
C THR A 189 13.53 11.81 -16.93
N ILE A 190 12.86 10.66 -17.01
CA ILE A 190 13.02 9.55 -16.06
C ILE A 190 13.97 8.50 -16.66
N ARG A 191 15.04 8.17 -15.95
CA ARG A 191 16.06 7.20 -16.33
C ARG A 191 15.61 5.77 -16.02
N PRO A 192 16.23 4.74 -16.62
CA PRO A 192 15.99 3.36 -16.24
C PRO A 192 16.13 3.16 -14.72
N ASP A 193 15.20 2.41 -14.13
CA ASP A 193 15.10 2.10 -12.70
C ASP A 193 14.89 3.32 -11.78
N GLU A 194 14.69 4.53 -12.35
CA GLU A 194 14.36 5.73 -11.59
C GLU A 194 12.85 5.76 -11.27
N THR A 195 12.52 6.26 -10.08
CA THR A 195 11.16 6.52 -9.62
C THR A 195 10.92 8.02 -9.45
N ILE A 196 9.67 8.44 -9.57
CA ILE A 196 9.23 9.80 -9.30
C ILE A 196 8.01 9.75 -8.38
N TYR A 197 8.14 10.37 -7.20
CA TYR A 197 7.08 10.55 -6.23
C TYR A 197 6.35 11.87 -6.45
N ILE A 198 5.02 11.78 -6.56
CA ILE A 198 4.13 12.90 -6.86
C ILE A 198 3.05 12.93 -5.79
N THR A 199 2.97 14.01 -5.02
CA THR A 199 2.04 14.08 -3.88
C THR A 199 1.21 15.36 -3.85
N GLN A 200 0.09 15.31 -3.14
CA GLN A 200 -0.73 16.47 -2.87
C GLN A 200 0.01 17.55 -2.07
N ASN A 201 0.84 17.16 -1.09
CA ASN A 201 1.58 18.05 -0.21
C ASN A 201 2.89 17.38 0.22
N ALA A 202 4.04 17.89 -0.25
CA ALA A 202 5.32 17.22 -0.02
C ALA A 202 5.77 17.24 1.44
N THR A 203 5.44 18.28 2.21
CA THR A 203 5.77 18.33 3.64
C THR A 203 5.03 17.23 4.41
N SER A 204 3.74 17.05 4.12
CA SER A 204 2.92 16.05 4.80
C SER A 204 3.23 14.63 4.34
N PHE A 205 3.60 14.46 3.06
CA PHE A 205 4.14 13.20 2.55
C PHE A 205 5.42 12.82 3.31
N SER A 206 6.43 13.70 3.32
CA SER A 206 7.71 13.44 3.99
C SER A 206 7.57 13.14 5.47
N PHE A 207 6.64 13.84 6.15
CA PHE A 207 6.31 13.57 7.55
C PHE A 207 5.76 12.16 7.80
N GLU A 208 4.99 11.57 6.88
CA GLU A 208 4.42 10.23 7.08
C GLU A 208 5.25 9.11 6.45
N SER A 209 5.89 9.37 5.31
CA SER A 209 6.64 8.37 4.55
C SER A 209 8.12 8.30 4.94
N GLY A 210 8.68 9.38 5.51
CA GLY A 210 10.12 9.54 5.69
C GLY A 210 10.87 9.81 4.37
N LEU A 211 10.15 10.04 3.26
CA LEU A 211 10.71 10.26 1.93
C LEU A 211 10.41 11.66 1.43
N ASP A 212 11.31 12.24 0.65
CA ASP A 212 11.03 13.49 -0.05
C ASP A 212 10.31 13.22 -1.38
N ALA A 213 9.26 13.99 -1.67
CA ALA A 213 8.60 13.92 -2.96
C ALA A 213 9.37 14.73 -4.02
N ASP A 214 9.45 14.20 -5.23
CA ASP A 214 10.04 14.91 -6.38
C ASP A 214 9.16 16.07 -6.82
N TYR A 215 7.84 15.91 -6.72
CA TYR A 215 6.87 16.93 -7.10
C TYR A 215 5.66 16.97 -6.16
N GLU A 216 5.07 18.17 -6.04
CA GLU A 216 3.73 18.35 -5.49
C GLU A 216 2.75 18.97 -6.50
N TYR A 217 1.45 18.80 -6.30
CA TYR A 217 0.42 19.40 -7.16
C TYR A 217 -0.51 20.41 -6.47
N TYR A 218 -0.24 20.70 -5.19
CA TYR A 218 -0.68 21.92 -4.53
C TYR A 218 0.56 22.62 -3.96
N ASN A 219 0.77 23.88 -4.33
CA ASN A 219 1.85 24.71 -3.81
C ASN A 219 1.67 24.92 -2.30
N CYS A 220 2.33 24.07 -1.53
CA CYS A 220 2.20 23.89 -0.09
C CYS A 220 3.57 23.76 0.59
N SER A 221 4.64 23.54 -0.17
CA SER A 221 6.00 23.34 0.32
C SER A 221 7.05 23.89 -0.68
N PRO A 222 8.36 23.75 -0.39
CA PRO A 222 9.41 24.07 -1.35
C PRO A 222 9.59 23.07 -2.50
N ALA A 223 8.88 21.93 -2.49
CA ALA A 223 8.99 20.93 -3.54
C ALA A 223 8.51 21.51 -4.90
N PRO A 224 9.07 21.06 -6.03
CA PRO A 224 8.64 21.52 -7.35
C PRO A 224 7.14 21.25 -7.63
N ASP A 225 6.44 22.26 -8.14
CA ASP A 225 5.02 22.13 -8.52
C ASP A 225 4.84 21.46 -9.90
N MET A 226 3.89 20.54 -10.02
CA MET A 226 3.28 20.15 -11.29
C MET A 226 2.18 21.13 -11.70
N GLU A 227 2.01 21.35 -13.01
CA GLU A 227 0.91 22.17 -13.50
C GLU A 227 -0.41 21.42 -13.29
N ARG A 228 -1.28 21.96 -12.42
CA ARG A 228 -2.60 21.38 -12.12
C ARG A 228 -3.71 22.10 -12.88
N ASN A 229 -4.43 21.35 -13.70
CA ASN A 229 -5.63 21.78 -14.40
C ASN A 229 -6.86 21.17 -13.73
N GLY A 230 -7.67 22.00 -13.05
CA GLY A 230 -8.86 21.55 -12.33
C GLY A 230 -8.58 20.88 -10.99
N LYS A 231 -9.40 19.90 -10.57
CA LYS A 231 -9.24 19.18 -9.29
C LYS A 231 -8.70 17.77 -9.51
N PHE A 232 -7.50 17.51 -9.01
CA PHE A 232 -6.93 16.17 -8.95
C PHE A 232 -7.15 15.63 -7.54
N ILE A 233 -8.05 14.65 -7.42
CA ILE A 233 -8.46 13.99 -6.16
C ILE A 233 -8.69 12.52 -6.51
N MET A 234 -8.13 11.62 -5.71
CA MET A 234 -8.39 10.19 -5.81
C MET A 234 -9.52 9.84 -4.83
N ALA A 235 -10.57 9.16 -5.29
CA ALA A 235 -11.73 8.88 -4.44
C ALA A 235 -11.48 7.66 -3.53
N ASN A 236 -11.97 7.71 -2.29
CA ASN A 236 -11.73 6.66 -1.28
C ASN A 236 -12.53 5.37 -1.53
N ASP A 237 -13.72 5.47 -2.14
CA ASP A 237 -14.58 4.31 -2.40
C ASP A 237 -14.15 3.52 -3.65
N GLY A 238 -13.42 4.18 -4.56
CA GLY A 238 -12.94 3.60 -5.81
C GLY A 238 -12.68 4.65 -6.87
N GLY A 239 -11.71 4.39 -7.74
CA GLY A 239 -11.28 5.35 -8.76
C GLY A 239 -10.44 4.75 -9.87
N VAL A 240 -10.12 5.60 -10.83
CA VAL A 240 -9.21 5.31 -11.94
C VAL A 240 -8.12 6.36 -11.92
N VAL A 241 -6.85 5.96 -12.02
CA VAL A 241 -5.73 6.86 -12.24
C VAL A 241 -5.04 6.42 -13.52
N CYS A 242 -4.97 7.30 -14.52
CA CYS A 242 -4.23 7.05 -15.75
C CYS A 242 -2.99 7.93 -15.85
N LEU A 243 -1.88 7.33 -16.23
CA LEU A 243 -0.74 8.03 -16.83
C LEU A 243 -1.00 8.16 -18.34
N LYS A 244 -0.93 9.40 -18.84
CA LYS A 244 -1.19 9.74 -20.23
C LYS A 244 0.04 10.40 -20.87
N ASP A 245 0.26 10.09 -22.15
CA ASP A 245 1.20 10.84 -22.97
C ASP A 245 0.59 12.18 -23.43
N PRO A 246 1.35 13.05 -24.13
CA PRO A 246 0.85 14.36 -24.59
C PRO A 246 -0.31 14.28 -25.60
N TYR A 247 -0.59 13.09 -26.14
CA TYR A 247 -1.62 12.80 -27.13
C TYR A 247 -2.80 12.01 -26.53
N ASN A 248 -2.97 12.01 -25.20
CA ASN A 248 -4.08 11.34 -24.48
C ASN A 248 -4.10 9.81 -24.65
N HIS A 249 -2.99 9.21 -25.06
CA HIS A 249 -2.83 7.75 -25.03
C HIS A 249 -2.61 7.29 -23.60
N THR A 250 -3.28 6.21 -23.21
CA THR A 250 -3.01 5.55 -21.92
C THR A 250 -1.65 4.86 -22.01
N VAL A 251 -0.74 5.29 -21.15
CA VAL A 251 0.56 4.64 -20.94
C VAL A 251 0.40 3.53 -19.91
N ASP A 252 -0.16 3.88 -18.75
CA ASP A 252 -0.52 2.94 -17.68
C ASP A 252 -1.80 3.41 -16.99
N VAL A 253 -2.51 2.48 -16.34
CA VAL A 253 -3.74 2.76 -15.62
C VAL A 253 -3.88 1.85 -14.41
N VAL A 254 -4.38 2.44 -13.32
CA VAL A 254 -4.75 1.74 -12.10
C VAL A 254 -6.24 1.92 -11.85
N VAL A 255 -6.95 0.81 -11.64
CA VAL A 255 -8.38 0.80 -11.30
C VAL A 255 -8.55 0.13 -9.94
N TYR A 256 -9.17 0.81 -8.99
CA TYR A 256 -9.27 0.33 -7.61
C TYR A 256 -10.67 0.61 -7.00
N GLY A 257 -11.01 -0.10 -5.94
CA GLY A 257 -12.29 0.02 -5.23
C GLY A 257 -13.49 -0.41 -6.07
N ASP A 258 -14.55 0.39 -6.06
CA ASP A 258 -15.80 0.12 -6.79
C ASP A 258 -15.80 0.55 -8.27
N ALA A 259 -14.67 1.06 -8.78
CA ALA A 259 -14.57 1.60 -10.13
C ALA A 259 -14.51 0.50 -11.21
N ALA A 260 -14.87 0.88 -12.44
CA ALA A 260 -14.70 0.04 -13.63
C ALA A 260 -14.17 0.87 -14.80
N PHE A 261 -13.12 0.37 -15.45
CA PHE A 261 -12.53 0.98 -16.63
C PHE A 261 -11.89 -0.10 -17.51
N HIS A 262 -11.93 0.09 -18.83
CA HIS A 262 -11.57 -0.97 -19.79
C HIS A 262 -10.47 -0.54 -20.79
N GLU A 263 -10.09 0.74 -20.80
CA GLU A 263 -9.00 1.20 -21.65
C GLU A 263 -7.68 0.98 -20.91
N GLY A 264 -6.91 -0.04 -21.31
CA GLY A 264 -5.65 -0.38 -20.63
C GLY A 264 -5.83 -1.14 -19.32
N TRP A 265 -7.04 -1.63 -19.00
CA TRP A 265 -7.28 -2.45 -17.82
C TRP A 265 -8.21 -3.62 -18.14
N ALA A 266 -7.89 -4.80 -17.62
CA ALA A 266 -8.64 -6.02 -17.82
C ALA A 266 -9.09 -6.63 -16.49
N GLY A 267 -10.37 -7.01 -16.42
CA GLY A 267 -10.93 -7.68 -15.25
C GLY A 267 -11.43 -6.73 -14.17
N LYS A 268 -11.43 -7.21 -12.92
CA LYS A 268 -11.92 -6.46 -11.75
C LYS A 268 -10.93 -5.36 -11.35
N ALA A 269 -11.42 -4.37 -10.63
CA ALA A 269 -10.57 -3.41 -9.93
C ALA A 269 -9.77 -4.10 -8.82
N ILE A 270 -8.68 -3.46 -8.41
CA ILE A 270 -7.98 -3.79 -7.16
C ILE A 270 -8.97 -3.62 -6.00
N ASP A 271 -8.96 -4.55 -5.06
CA ASP A 271 -9.85 -4.47 -3.89
C ASP A 271 -9.53 -3.19 -3.09
N GLY A 272 -10.58 -2.49 -2.63
CA GLY A 272 -10.41 -1.22 -1.91
C GLY A 272 -9.72 -1.41 -0.56
N VAL A 273 -8.85 -0.48 -0.19
CA VAL A 273 -8.09 -0.45 1.06
C VAL A 273 -8.48 0.72 1.96
N GLY A 274 -8.17 0.56 3.26
CA GLY A 274 -8.44 1.55 4.29
C GLY A 274 -7.44 2.71 4.34
N GLU A 275 -7.69 3.63 5.26
CA GLU A 275 -6.84 4.80 5.52
C GLU A 275 -5.39 4.39 5.83
N GLY A 276 -4.42 5.11 5.27
CA GLY A 276 -3.00 4.84 5.55
C GLY A 276 -2.39 3.69 4.74
N VAL A 277 -3.20 2.93 4.00
CA VAL A 277 -2.72 1.83 3.15
C VAL A 277 -2.28 2.34 1.78
N VAL A 278 -1.11 1.87 1.34
CA VAL A 278 -0.54 2.11 0.02
C VAL A 278 -0.83 0.91 -0.87
N LEU A 279 -1.47 1.14 -2.02
CA LEU A 279 -1.47 0.12 -3.07
C LEU A 279 -0.08 0.11 -3.70
N LYS A 280 0.57 -1.04 -3.72
CA LYS A 280 1.89 -1.23 -4.33
C LYS A 280 1.77 -2.27 -5.45
N ARG A 281 2.48 -2.07 -6.55
CA ARG A 281 2.60 -3.05 -7.64
C ARG A 281 3.63 -4.13 -7.27
N ASN A 282 3.36 -5.38 -7.59
CA ASN A 282 4.14 -6.56 -7.18
C ASN A 282 5.53 -6.63 -7.81
N ASP A 283 5.62 -6.34 -9.11
CA ASP A 283 6.85 -6.28 -9.86
C ASP A 283 6.66 -5.44 -11.14
N SER A 284 7.65 -5.48 -12.04
CA SER A 284 7.65 -4.75 -13.30
C SER A 284 6.83 -5.42 -14.41
N ARG A 285 6.26 -6.61 -14.19
CA ARG A 285 5.40 -7.32 -15.14
C ARG A 285 4.00 -6.76 -15.01
N ASP A 286 3.62 -5.96 -15.99
CA ASP A 286 2.28 -5.40 -16.07
C ASP A 286 1.36 -6.32 -16.88
N THR A 287 0.40 -6.95 -16.19
CA THR A 287 -0.67 -7.72 -16.83
C THR A 287 -1.90 -6.86 -17.12
N ASN A 288 -1.89 -5.59 -16.71
CA ASN A 288 -3.02 -4.67 -16.76
C ASN A 288 -4.23 -5.22 -15.99
N THR A 289 -3.99 -5.90 -14.86
CA THR A 289 -5.05 -6.48 -14.02
C THR A 289 -4.80 -6.24 -12.53
N SER A 290 -5.81 -6.48 -11.69
CA SER A 290 -5.68 -6.37 -10.23
C SER A 290 -4.62 -7.31 -9.65
N ALA A 291 -4.27 -8.39 -10.35
CA ALA A 291 -3.26 -9.36 -9.90
C ALA A 291 -1.86 -8.75 -9.78
N ASP A 292 -1.59 -7.64 -10.48
CA ASP A 292 -0.32 -6.91 -10.40
C ASP A 292 -0.15 -6.18 -9.05
N TRP A 293 -1.19 -6.16 -8.21
CA TRP A 293 -1.25 -5.41 -6.95
C TRP A 293 -1.58 -6.30 -5.75
N GLU A 294 -1.66 -7.61 -5.97
CA GLU A 294 -1.92 -8.59 -4.92
C GLU A 294 -0.62 -8.94 -4.19
N TYR A 295 -0.58 -8.62 -2.90
CA TYR A 295 0.50 -8.96 -1.98
C TYR A 295 -0.01 -9.78 -0.82
N ASN A 296 0.89 -10.56 -0.21
CA ASN A 296 0.58 -11.28 1.02
C ASN A 296 0.51 -10.35 2.24
N ARG A 297 1.11 -9.14 2.18
CA ARG A 297 1.05 -8.13 3.25
C ARG A 297 0.26 -6.91 2.82
N THR A 298 -0.16 -6.12 3.81
CA THR A 298 -0.64 -4.75 3.60
C THR A 298 0.54 -3.78 3.74
N PHE A 299 0.67 -2.81 2.85
CA PHE A 299 1.67 -1.75 2.97
C PHE A 299 1.06 -0.52 3.62
N ILE A 300 1.64 -0.07 4.72
CA ILE A 300 1.26 1.17 5.38
C ILE A 300 2.27 2.26 4.99
N ILE A 301 1.80 3.50 4.80
CA ILE A 301 2.69 4.63 4.52
C ILE A 301 3.77 4.76 5.62
N GLY A 302 5.03 4.89 5.19
CA GLY A 302 6.20 4.98 6.08
C GLY A 302 6.73 3.66 6.61
N GLN A 303 6.08 2.53 6.32
CA GLN A 303 6.54 1.21 6.70
C GLN A 303 7.79 0.80 5.90
N SER A 304 8.68 0.01 6.51
CA SER A 304 9.85 -0.53 5.81
C SER A 304 9.49 -1.58 4.76
N ASP A 305 10.49 -1.91 3.94
CA ASP A 305 10.46 -2.97 2.94
C ASP A 305 11.88 -3.58 2.77
N PHE A 306 12.48 -3.97 3.89
CA PHE A 306 13.82 -4.55 3.92
C PHE A 306 13.85 -5.95 3.30
N GLN A 307 14.89 -6.21 2.52
CA GLN A 307 15.22 -7.57 2.09
C GLN A 307 15.77 -8.39 3.26
N PRO A 308 15.56 -9.72 3.28
CA PRO A 308 16.16 -10.57 4.30
C PRO A 308 17.70 -10.48 4.20
N TRP A 309 18.36 -10.44 5.36
CA TRP A 309 19.81 -10.48 5.40
C TRP A 309 20.28 -11.93 5.39
N HIS A 310 21.28 -12.23 4.57
CA HIS A 310 21.92 -13.54 4.51
C HIS A 310 23.42 -13.43 4.75
N GLY A 311 23.96 -14.26 5.62
CA GLY A 311 25.38 -14.29 5.90
C GLY A 311 25.85 -15.61 6.48
N MET A 312 27.17 -15.78 6.54
CA MET A 312 27.81 -16.90 7.20
C MET A 312 28.53 -16.38 8.44
N VAL A 313 28.17 -16.89 9.61
CA VAL A 313 28.70 -16.43 10.91
C VAL A 313 29.59 -17.51 11.51
N GLU A 314 30.64 -17.11 12.22
CA GLU A 314 31.65 -18.03 12.80
C GLU A 314 31.45 -18.30 14.30
N GLY A 315 30.61 -17.53 14.98
CA GLY A 315 30.37 -17.69 16.41
C GLY A 315 28.93 -17.33 16.80
N ALA A 316 28.25 -18.27 17.43
CA ALA A 316 26.97 -18.02 18.07
C ALA A 316 26.86 -18.73 19.42
N VAL A 317 26.00 -18.24 20.30
CA VAL A 317 25.65 -18.90 21.56
C VAL A 317 24.13 -19.05 21.61
N ALA A 318 23.65 -20.29 21.45
CA ALA A 318 22.23 -20.58 21.62
C ALA A 318 21.92 -20.81 23.10
N PHE A 319 20.77 -20.33 23.56
CA PHE A 319 20.33 -20.44 24.95
C PHE A 319 18.81 -20.63 25.01
N CYS A 320 18.31 -21.02 26.18
CA CYS A 320 16.88 -21.15 26.40
C CYS A 320 16.47 -20.71 27.81
N SER A 321 15.23 -20.26 27.91
CA SER A 321 14.58 -19.95 29.17
C SER A 321 13.74 -21.13 29.66
N PRO A 322 13.63 -21.36 30.99
CA PRO A 322 14.31 -20.63 32.06
C PRO A 322 15.76 -21.08 32.33
N ASP A 323 16.28 -22.09 31.61
CA ASP A 323 17.51 -22.80 31.98
C ASP A 323 18.76 -21.92 32.18
N CYS A 324 19.04 -21.03 31.22
CA CYS A 324 20.29 -20.26 31.20
C CYS A 324 20.16 -18.85 30.57
N SER A 325 18.94 -18.43 30.21
CA SER A 325 18.68 -17.14 29.55
C SER A 325 19.16 -15.95 30.37
N TYR A 326 18.86 -15.92 31.68
CA TYR A 326 19.25 -14.81 32.54
C TYR A 326 20.76 -14.64 32.66
N GLU A 327 21.50 -15.73 32.87
CA GLU A 327 22.97 -15.71 32.96
C GLU A 327 23.59 -15.18 31.67
N VAL A 328 23.19 -15.74 30.52
CA VAL A 328 23.72 -15.38 29.19
C VAL A 328 23.43 -13.93 28.83
N ILE A 329 22.19 -13.49 29.04
CA ILE A 329 21.78 -12.11 28.71
C ILE A 329 22.45 -11.12 29.66
N SER A 330 22.48 -11.39 30.96
CA SER A 330 23.13 -10.51 31.94
C SER A 330 24.61 -10.32 31.62
N GLU A 331 25.34 -11.40 31.35
CA GLU A 331 26.76 -11.33 30.99
C GLU A 331 26.96 -10.53 29.70
N ALA A 332 26.11 -10.71 28.69
CA ALA A 332 26.21 -9.97 27.44
C ALA A 332 25.99 -8.45 27.65
N LEU A 333 24.99 -8.08 28.46
CA LEU A 333 24.68 -6.68 28.74
C LEU A 333 25.73 -5.98 29.62
N GLU A 334 26.33 -6.69 30.57
CA GLU A 334 27.38 -6.15 31.44
C GLU A 334 28.68 -5.86 30.69
N ASN A 335 28.94 -6.57 29.59
CA ASN A 335 30.19 -6.47 28.83
C ASN A 335 30.10 -5.59 27.57
N ALA A 336 28.91 -5.08 27.23
CA ALA A 336 28.70 -4.26 26.04
C ALA A 336 29.07 -2.78 26.27
N ASP A 337 29.62 -2.11 25.26
CA ASP A 337 29.86 -0.66 25.27
C ASP A 337 28.67 0.13 24.69
N THR A 338 27.93 -0.49 23.76
CA THR A 338 26.73 0.08 23.14
C THR A 338 25.55 -0.91 23.20
N LEU A 339 24.35 -0.39 23.45
CA LEU A 339 23.14 -1.21 23.59
C LEU A 339 21.96 -0.53 22.90
N ARG A 340 21.52 -1.08 21.78
CA ARG A 340 20.23 -0.76 21.15
C ARG A 340 19.27 -1.91 21.40
N ILE A 341 18.27 -1.68 22.23
CA ILE A 341 17.36 -2.70 22.75
C ILE A 341 15.97 -2.45 22.18
N ASN A 342 15.44 -3.40 21.41
CA ASN A 342 14.10 -3.31 20.85
C ASN A 342 13.21 -4.44 21.37
N LEU A 343 12.18 -4.09 22.15
CA LEU A 343 11.35 -5.05 22.89
C LEU A 343 9.87 -4.69 22.82
N TYR A 344 9.02 -5.71 22.64
CA TYR A 344 7.57 -5.54 22.84
C TYR A 344 7.19 -5.15 24.27
N MET A 345 7.86 -5.73 25.28
CA MET A 345 7.55 -5.49 26.68
C MET A 345 8.77 -5.77 27.56
N PHE A 346 9.02 -4.89 28.52
CA PHE A 346 10.14 -4.97 29.48
C PHE A 346 9.65 -4.69 30.91
N THR A 347 9.61 -5.74 31.74
CA THR A 347 9.11 -5.69 33.13
C THR A 347 10.04 -6.35 34.15
N ASN A 348 11.22 -6.82 33.76
CA ASN A 348 12.16 -7.48 34.66
C ASN A 348 13.07 -6.46 35.40
N PRO A 349 12.89 -6.24 36.71
CA PRO A 349 13.65 -5.23 37.45
C PRO A 349 15.12 -5.62 37.69
N PHE A 350 15.48 -6.90 37.57
CA PHE A 350 16.85 -7.36 37.73
C PHE A 350 17.71 -7.00 36.51
N ILE A 351 17.19 -7.24 35.30
CA ILE A 351 17.83 -6.79 34.05
C ILE A 351 17.88 -5.25 33.99
N ALA A 352 16.81 -4.58 34.41
CA ALA A 352 16.81 -3.11 34.47
C ALA A 352 17.87 -2.56 35.43
N ARG A 353 18.19 -3.27 36.53
CA ARG A 353 19.27 -2.88 37.43
C ARG A 353 20.63 -2.97 36.73
N ILE A 354 20.90 -4.06 36.02
CA ILE A 354 22.13 -4.25 35.25
C ILE A 354 22.31 -3.10 34.25
N LEU A 355 21.28 -2.79 33.46
CA LEU A 355 21.31 -1.69 32.51
C LEU A 355 21.52 -0.33 33.17
N ASN A 356 20.84 -0.06 34.30
CA ASN A 356 20.98 1.20 35.03
C ASN A 356 22.35 1.35 35.73
N GLU A 357 23.04 0.25 36.01
CA GLU A 357 24.40 0.22 36.57
C GLU A 357 25.49 0.20 35.48
N SER A 358 25.13 -0.04 34.22
CA SER A 358 26.03 -0.09 33.07
C SER A 358 26.59 1.29 32.70
N THR A 359 27.77 1.30 32.10
CA THR A 359 28.37 2.50 31.48
C THR A 359 28.11 2.57 29.97
N ALA A 360 27.38 1.62 29.40
CA ALA A 360 27.07 1.54 27.99
C ALA A 360 26.20 2.71 27.52
N SER A 361 26.31 3.07 26.24
CA SER A 361 25.33 3.95 25.59
C SER A 361 24.05 3.16 25.30
N ILE A 362 22.94 3.49 25.97
CA ILE A 362 21.69 2.73 25.90
C ILE A 362 20.62 3.49 25.12
N GLN A 363 20.05 2.84 24.11
CA GLN A 363 18.81 3.23 23.44
C GLN A 363 17.78 2.10 23.60
N LEU A 364 16.64 2.40 24.21
CA LEU A 364 15.58 1.43 24.48
C LEU A 364 14.29 1.80 23.73
N PHE A 365 13.90 0.95 22.80
CA PHE A 365 12.68 1.08 22.02
C PHE A 365 11.63 0.06 22.45
N LEU A 366 10.45 0.55 22.82
CA LEU A 366 9.35 -0.25 23.36
C LEU A 366 8.06 -0.06 22.56
N ASP A 367 7.12 -1.01 22.62
CA ASP A 367 5.76 -0.76 22.11
C ASP A 367 4.96 0.11 23.09
N GLY A 368 4.36 1.19 22.59
CA GLY A 368 3.55 2.12 23.39
C GLY A 368 2.09 1.70 23.56
N ASN A 369 1.62 0.62 22.94
CA ASN A 369 0.21 0.18 22.95
C ASN A 369 0.09 -1.32 23.18
N VAL A 370 0.90 -1.84 24.11
CA VAL A 370 0.89 -3.23 24.55
C VAL A 370 -0.53 -3.67 24.94
N ILE A 371 -0.91 -4.89 24.53
CA ILE A 371 -2.21 -5.47 24.88
C ILE A 371 -2.35 -5.54 26.40
N GLY A 372 -3.41 -4.90 26.92
CA GLY A 372 -3.65 -4.79 28.37
C GLY A 372 -3.09 -3.52 29.01
N GLY A 373 -2.41 -2.66 28.24
CA GLY A 373 -1.77 -1.43 28.70
C GLY A 373 -0.34 -1.65 29.18
N ILE A 374 0.40 -0.54 29.30
CA ILE A 374 1.79 -0.57 29.75
C ILE A 374 1.84 -0.86 31.26
N PRO A 375 2.54 -1.92 31.70
CA PRO A 375 2.71 -2.22 33.12
C PRO A 375 3.44 -1.11 33.89
N MET A 376 3.16 -0.98 35.18
CA MET A 376 3.80 0.04 36.02
C MET A 376 5.31 -0.22 36.17
N GLU A 377 5.71 -1.49 36.15
CA GLU A 377 7.10 -1.94 36.11
C GLU A 377 7.81 -1.43 34.86
N GLU A 378 7.20 -1.52 33.68
CA GLU A 378 7.80 -1.02 32.43
C GLU A 378 7.96 0.49 32.45
N ARG A 379 6.95 1.22 32.94
CA ARG A 379 7.03 2.68 33.16
C ARG A 379 8.17 3.05 34.10
N TRP A 380 8.36 2.28 35.17
CA TRP A 380 9.48 2.48 36.09
C TRP A 380 10.83 2.22 35.42
N ILE A 381 10.94 1.15 34.64
CA ILE A 381 12.16 0.80 33.90
C ILE A 381 12.50 1.89 32.89
N ALA A 382 11.54 2.32 32.08
CA ALA A 382 11.70 3.43 31.14
C ALA A 382 12.15 4.71 31.86
N TYR A 383 11.50 5.06 32.98
CA TYR A 383 11.88 6.21 33.79
C TYR A 383 13.32 6.14 34.31
N VAL A 384 13.77 5.00 34.85
CA VAL A 384 15.13 4.91 35.41
C VAL A 384 16.19 4.92 34.31
N LEU A 385 15.95 4.22 33.20
CA LEU A 385 16.90 4.10 32.09
C LEU A 385 17.01 5.40 31.28
N ASN A 386 15.93 6.17 31.14
CA ASN A 386 15.95 7.46 30.43
C ASN A 386 16.83 8.53 31.13
N ARG A 387 17.31 8.28 32.36
CA ARG A 387 18.24 9.20 33.05
C ARG A 387 19.69 9.00 32.64
N GLY A 388 20.03 7.82 32.12
CA GLY A 388 21.38 7.46 31.68
C GLY A 388 21.49 7.11 30.19
N GLY A 389 20.36 6.87 29.53
CA GLY A 389 20.25 6.60 28.11
C GLY A 389 19.00 7.26 27.51
N GLU A 390 18.59 6.78 26.34
CA GLU A 390 17.42 7.28 25.63
C GLU A 390 16.33 6.20 25.59
N VAL A 391 15.09 6.59 25.87
CA VAL A 391 13.94 5.68 25.77
C VAL A 391 12.91 6.28 24.83
N ARG A 392 12.39 5.44 23.92
CA ARG A 392 11.30 5.81 23.00
C ARG A 392 10.26 4.71 22.95
N TYR A 393 9.03 5.09 22.65
CA TYR A 393 7.92 4.20 22.38
C TYR A 393 7.51 4.30 20.92
N MET A 394 7.21 3.17 20.29
CA MET A 394 6.34 3.15 19.12
C MET A 394 4.90 3.35 19.59
N LEU A 395 4.33 4.53 19.41
CA LEU A 395 3.04 4.94 19.98
C LEU A 395 1.99 5.20 18.89
N GLN A 396 0.77 4.76 19.16
CA GLN A 396 -0.45 5.16 18.46
C GLN A 396 -1.30 6.03 19.39
N ASP A 397 -1.72 7.19 18.89
CA ASP A 397 -2.66 8.11 19.52
C ASP A 397 -3.44 8.83 18.41
N GLU A 398 -4.49 8.18 17.89
CA GLU A 398 -5.26 8.71 16.76
C GLU A 398 -5.99 10.02 17.12
N GLU A 399 -6.39 10.21 18.39
CA GLU A 399 -7.00 11.46 18.84
C GLU A 399 -5.98 12.61 18.81
N GLY A 400 -4.72 12.32 19.13
CA GLY A 400 -3.57 13.21 18.97
C GLY A 400 -3.03 13.31 17.55
N GLY A 401 -3.58 12.56 16.58
CA GLY A 401 -3.12 12.51 15.21
C GLY A 401 -1.77 11.78 15.04
N ILE A 402 -1.48 10.81 15.90
CA ILE A 402 -0.31 9.92 15.81
C ILE A 402 -0.77 8.54 15.34
N TYR A 403 -0.28 8.14 14.18
CA TYR A 403 -0.61 6.86 13.57
C TYR A 403 0.63 6.00 13.37
N LYS A 404 0.58 4.74 13.81
CA LYS A 404 1.71 3.82 13.67
C LYS A 404 1.93 3.34 12.24
N ARG A 405 3.18 3.04 11.92
CA ARG A 405 3.61 2.30 10.73
C ARG A 405 3.35 0.79 10.85
N TYR A 406 3.37 0.26 12.07
CA TYR A 406 3.16 -1.16 12.37
C TYR A 406 2.07 -1.36 13.41
N ARG A 407 1.40 -2.52 13.40
CA ARG A 407 0.33 -2.78 14.37
C ARG A 407 0.87 -2.87 15.80
N TYR A 408 2.00 -3.54 15.99
CA TYR A 408 2.74 -3.61 17.24
C TYR A 408 4.22 -3.76 16.95
N ASN A 409 5.07 -3.04 17.68
CA ASN A 409 6.48 -3.39 17.78
C ASN A 409 6.63 -4.69 18.57
N HIS A 410 6.60 -5.84 17.89
CA HIS A 410 6.68 -7.15 18.54
C HIS A 410 8.10 -7.76 18.51
N ALA A 411 9.11 -6.97 18.14
CA ALA A 411 10.50 -7.40 18.12
C ALA A 411 11.02 -7.71 19.53
N LYS A 412 11.98 -8.63 19.63
CA LYS A 412 12.83 -8.85 20.82
C LYS A 412 14.26 -9.12 20.38
N TYR A 413 15.02 -8.04 20.23
CA TYR A 413 16.44 -8.13 19.89
C TYR A 413 17.25 -7.04 20.58
N VAL A 414 18.55 -7.28 20.66
CA VAL A 414 19.54 -6.30 21.12
C VAL A 414 20.66 -6.24 20.10
N VAL A 415 21.06 -5.05 19.70
CA VAL A 415 22.32 -4.81 18.98
C VAL A 415 23.34 -4.31 19.99
N MET A 416 24.50 -4.97 20.03
CA MET A 416 25.55 -4.76 21.00
C MET A 416 26.92 -4.86 20.33
N ASP A 417 27.56 -3.71 20.10
CA ASP A 417 28.88 -3.65 19.46
C ASP A 417 28.90 -4.46 18.13
N ASP A 418 29.78 -5.46 18.00
CA ASP A 418 29.85 -6.37 16.84
C ASP A 418 29.00 -7.66 17.00
N ALA A 419 27.94 -7.61 17.80
CA ALA A 419 27.07 -8.75 18.08
C ALA A 419 25.59 -8.35 18.21
N CYS A 420 24.72 -9.36 18.17
CA CYS A 420 23.29 -9.17 18.44
C CYS A 420 22.67 -10.35 19.18
N ILE A 421 21.63 -10.06 19.96
CA ILE A 421 20.73 -11.04 20.59
C ILE A 421 19.43 -11.07 19.79
N ILE A 422 18.92 -12.26 19.48
CA ILE A 422 17.56 -12.46 18.95
C ILE A 422 16.87 -13.53 19.79
N GLU A 423 15.64 -13.28 20.22
CA GLU A 423 14.91 -14.23 21.06
C GLU A 423 13.38 -14.19 20.91
N SER A 424 12.71 -15.17 21.51
CA SER A 424 11.25 -15.26 21.55
C SER A 424 10.60 -14.57 22.77
N ALA A 425 11.38 -14.30 23.83
CA ALA A 425 10.90 -13.88 25.13
C ALA A 425 10.67 -12.37 25.24
N ASN A 426 9.57 -11.96 25.87
CA ASN A 426 9.49 -10.62 26.47
C ASN A 426 10.43 -10.56 27.68
N TRP A 427 10.95 -9.37 27.99
CA TRP A 427 11.87 -9.18 29.14
C TRP A 427 11.10 -9.03 30.45
N GLY A 428 10.33 -10.06 30.80
CA GLY A 428 9.63 -10.16 32.08
C GLY A 428 10.19 -11.24 32.99
N MET A 429 9.67 -11.32 34.22
CA MET A 429 10.07 -12.33 35.20
C MET A 429 9.76 -13.77 34.78
N THR A 430 8.84 -13.99 33.84
CA THR A 430 8.56 -15.32 33.25
C THR A 430 9.40 -15.60 32.01
N GLY A 431 9.84 -14.56 31.29
CA GLY A 431 10.60 -14.69 30.05
C GLY A 431 12.09 -14.86 30.26
N ILE A 432 12.69 -14.09 31.17
CA ILE A 432 14.13 -14.16 31.51
C ILE A 432 14.29 -14.19 33.05
N PRO A 433 13.88 -15.27 33.71
CA PRO A 433 13.86 -15.38 35.17
C PRO A 433 15.28 -15.53 35.74
N PRO A 434 15.63 -14.83 36.84
CA PRO A 434 16.90 -15.07 37.54
C PRO A 434 17.03 -16.48 38.14
N ASP A 435 15.91 -17.09 38.54
CA ASP A 435 15.88 -18.49 38.97
C ASP A 435 15.51 -19.40 37.79
N PRO A 436 16.40 -20.32 37.38
CA PRO A 436 16.15 -21.18 36.24
C PRO A 436 15.10 -22.28 36.48
N THR A 437 14.53 -22.39 37.69
CA THR A 437 13.47 -23.37 38.00
C THR A 437 12.04 -22.89 37.69
N TYR A 438 11.87 -21.64 37.28
CA TYR A 438 10.58 -21.00 37.03
C TYR A 438 10.62 -20.23 35.71
N GLY A 439 9.53 -20.21 34.94
CA GLY A 439 9.40 -19.37 33.75
C GLY A 439 8.74 -20.08 32.56
N ASN A 440 8.75 -19.40 31.42
CA ASN A 440 8.26 -19.90 30.14
C ASN A 440 9.36 -20.68 29.40
N ARG A 441 8.96 -21.60 28.51
CA ARG A 441 9.86 -22.13 27.47
C ARG A 441 10.03 -21.10 26.36
N GLU A 442 11.27 -20.67 26.16
CA GLU A 442 11.70 -19.65 25.19
C GLU A 442 13.08 -20.00 24.63
N TRP A 443 13.37 -19.57 23.40
CA TRP A 443 14.67 -19.76 22.75
C TRP A 443 15.31 -18.41 22.43
N GLY A 444 16.64 -18.37 22.49
CA GLY A 444 17.42 -17.20 22.09
C GLY A 444 18.78 -17.57 21.53
N ILE A 445 19.39 -16.63 20.82
CA ILE A 445 20.72 -16.76 20.25
C ILE A 445 21.47 -15.43 20.32
N ILE A 446 22.75 -15.50 20.72
CA ILE A 446 23.72 -14.43 20.50
C ILE A 446 24.47 -14.76 19.22
N ILE A 447 24.50 -13.83 18.27
CA ILE A 447 25.29 -13.92 17.04
C ILE A 447 26.45 -12.93 17.16
N ARG A 448 27.69 -13.40 17.03
CA ARG A 448 28.89 -12.57 17.08
C ARG A 448 29.39 -12.33 15.66
N ASP A 449 28.75 -11.38 14.97
CA ASP A 449 29.09 -10.99 13.60
C ASP A 449 28.70 -9.52 13.36
N GLY A 450 29.69 -8.71 12.98
CA GLY A 450 29.50 -7.26 12.77
C GLY A 450 28.60 -6.92 11.58
N ASN A 451 28.46 -7.78 10.58
CA ASN A 451 27.55 -7.52 9.46
C ASN A 451 26.10 -7.83 9.86
N ALA A 452 25.89 -8.89 10.64
CA ALA A 452 24.59 -9.23 11.21
C ALA A 452 24.11 -8.14 12.18
N SER A 453 25.00 -7.65 13.05
CA SER A 453 24.68 -6.56 13.98
C SER A 453 24.41 -5.25 13.24
N ALA A 454 25.21 -4.89 12.22
CA ALA A 454 24.99 -3.69 11.41
C ALA A 454 23.68 -3.72 10.61
N PHE A 455 23.23 -4.90 10.16
CA PHE A 455 21.91 -5.04 9.56
C PHE A 455 20.80 -4.73 10.56
N LEU A 456 20.83 -5.33 11.75
CA LEU A 456 19.84 -5.02 12.80
C LEU A 456 19.95 -3.59 13.33
N GLU A 457 21.13 -2.99 13.32
CA GLU A 457 21.33 -1.57 13.62
C GLU A 457 20.57 -0.70 12.60
N THR A 458 20.67 -1.03 11.31
CA THR A 458 19.91 -0.33 10.25
C THR A 458 18.41 -0.44 10.46
N VAL A 459 17.92 -1.63 10.85
CA VAL A 459 16.50 -1.84 11.19
C VAL A 459 16.10 -1.02 12.42
N PHE A 460 16.91 -1.06 13.48
CA PHE A 460 16.68 -0.30 14.71
C PHE A 460 16.59 1.19 14.42
N ASP A 461 17.56 1.74 13.68
CA ASP A 461 17.62 3.17 13.38
C ASP A 461 16.40 3.63 12.56
N ALA A 462 15.91 2.80 11.63
CA ALA A 462 14.70 3.09 10.85
C ALA A 462 13.41 3.09 11.70
N ASP A 463 13.31 2.19 12.68
CA ASP A 463 12.18 2.15 13.60
C ASP A 463 12.25 3.29 14.64
N TRP A 464 13.45 3.55 15.15
CA TRP A 464 13.77 4.54 16.18
C TRP A 464 13.64 5.98 15.71
N ASP A 465 13.81 6.25 14.41
CA ASP A 465 13.98 7.60 13.86
C ASP A 465 12.93 8.60 14.40
N PRO A 466 13.37 9.68 15.10
CA PRO A 466 12.48 10.71 15.63
C PRO A 466 11.75 11.53 14.57
N GLY A 467 12.09 11.39 13.29
CA GLY A 467 11.36 11.94 12.16
C GLY A 467 9.97 11.32 11.99
N PHE A 468 9.77 10.07 12.42
CA PHE A 468 8.47 9.42 12.36
C PHE A 468 7.58 9.77 13.55
N GLN A 469 6.33 10.10 13.24
CA GLN A 469 5.32 10.51 14.22
C GLN A 469 5.04 9.47 15.31
N ASP A 470 5.25 8.19 15.03
CA ASP A 470 4.98 7.09 15.95
C ASP A 470 6.17 6.75 16.84
N SER A 471 7.37 7.25 16.53
CA SER A 471 8.52 7.14 17.41
C SER A 471 8.48 8.30 18.40
N ILE A 472 8.07 8.05 19.64
CA ILE A 472 7.85 9.08 20.66
C ILE A 472 8.86 8.95 21.80
N ALA A 473 9.60 10.02 22.08
CA ALA A 473 10.50 10.07 23.24
C ALA A 473 9.74 9.89 24.56
N PHE A 474 10.37 9.20 25.51
CA PHE A 474 9.83 9.08 26.85
C PHE A 474 9.61 10.46 27.49
N ASP A 475 8.40 10.69 27.98
CA ASP A 475 8.01 11.90 28.70
C ASP A 475 7.60 11.53 30.12
N GLU A 476 8.36 12.01 31.11
CA GLU A 476 8.08 11.77 32.53
C GLU A 476 6.69 12.25 32.97
N GLU A 477 6.15 13.28 32.32
CA GLU A 477 4.88 13.90 32.67
C GLU A 477 3.68 13.21 31.98
N SER A 478 3.94 12.26 31.07
CA SER A 478 2.89 11.46 30.45
C SER A 478 2.14 10.64 31.50
N PHE A 479 0.82 10.76 31.51
CA PHE A 479 -0.03 10.05 32.46
C PHE A 479 0.01 8.53 32.26
N THR A 480 0.05 8.09 31.00
CA THR A 480 -0.04 6.68 30.60
C THR A 480 1.32 6.03 30.37
N HIS A 481 2.32 6.80 29.95
CA HIS A 481 3.64 6.29 29.52
C HIS A 481 4.81 6.86 30.31
N GLY A 482 4.58 7.87 31.15
CA GLY A 482 5.61 8.54 31.93
C GLY A 482 5.91 7.84 33.25
N LYS A 483 6.58 8.55 34.16
CA LYS A 483 7.03 7.98 35.43
C LYS A 483 5.85 7.41 36.23
N PRO A 484 6.05 6.30 36.97
CA PRO A 484 5.00 5.75 37.83
C PRO A 484 4.71 6.68 39.03
N PRO A 485 3.60 6.46 39.76
CA PRO A 485 3.31 7.15 41.02
C PRO A 485 4.46 7.08 42.02
N ALA A 486 4.61 8.10 42.88
CA ALA A 486 5.73 8.22 43.81
C ALA A 486 5.82 7.10 44.86
N ASP A 487 4.72 6.39 45.11
CA ASP A 487 4.63 5.24 46.01
C ASP A 487 4.87 3.90 45.31
N PHE A 488 5.02 3.89 43.97
CA PHE A 488 5.40 2.69 43.24
C PHE A 488 6.86 2.32 43.51
N SER A 489 7.11 1.04 43.69
CA SER A 489 8.46 0.47 43.75
C SER A 489 8.44 -0.90 43.07
N PRO A 490 9.44 -1.23 42.24
CA PRO A 490 9.49 -2.51 41.57
C PRO A 490 9.63 -3.65 42.58
N LEU A 491 8.98 -4.77 42.30
CA LEU A 491 9.06 -5.96 43.13
C LEU A 491 10.28 -6.80 42.74
N TYR A 492 11.33 -6.77 43.57
CA TYR A 492 12.52 -7.64 43.43
C TYR A 492 12.29 -9.04 44.03
N HIS A 493 11.18 -9.67 43.67
CA HIS A 493 10.89 -11.05 44.05
C HIS A 493 11.15 -11.96 42.86
N CYS A 494 12.06 -12.92 43.02
CA CYS A 494 12.28 -13.98 42.03
C CYS A 494 11.38 -15.18 42.36
N PRO A 495 10.39 -15.52 41.53
CA PRO A 495 9.60 -16.74 41.74
C PRO A 495 10.49 -17.98 41.60
N HIS A 496 10.16 -19.02 42.36
CA HIS A 496 10.76 -20.35 42.28
C HIS A 496 9.73 -21.35 41.75
N GLY A 497 10.17 -22.38 41.03
CA GLY A 497 9.30 -23.39 40.42
C GLY A 497 9.79 -24.83 40.64
N GLU A 498 9.12 -25.78 40.00
CA GLU A 498 9.44 -27.22 40.09
C GLU A 498 10.23 -27.74 38.88
N TYR A 499 10.55 -26.87 37.92
CA TYR A 499 11.34 -27.26 36.76
C TYR A 499 12.78 -27.52 37.17
N THR A 500 13.34 -28.63 36.67
CA THR A 500 14.76 -28.92 36.81
C THR A 500 15.48 -28.47 35.55
N PRO A 501 16.37 -27.45 35.61
CA PRO A 501 17.17 -27.00 34.47
C PRO A 501 17.90 -28.16 33.80
N ARG A 502 17.84 -28.23 32.47
CA ARG A 502 18.40 -29.31 31.65
C ARG A 502 19.45 -28.82 30.67
N PHE A 503 19.40 -27.55 30.28
CA PHE A 503 20.23 -27.02 29.21
C PHE A 503 21.22 -26.00 29.76
N SER A 504 22.45 -26.07 29.26
CA SER A 504 23.44 -25.01 29.41
C SER A 504 23.56 -24.27 28.09
N PRO A 505 24.12 -23.04 28.07
CA PRO A 505 24.36 -22.32 26.83
C PRO A 505 25.18 -23.17 25.87
N LEU A 506 24.78 -23.19 24.60
CA LEU A 506 25.45 -23.94 23.55
C LEU A 506 26.26 -23.00 22.68
N ALA A 507 27.59 -23.03 22.86
CA ALA A 507 28.50 -22.37 21.94
C ALA A 507 28.56 -23.12 20.60
N VAL A 508 28.24 -22.41 19.53
CA VAL A 508 28.35 -22.88 18.15
C VAL A 508 29.62 -22.26 17.56
N GLU A 509 30.71 -23.03 17.55
CA GLU A 509 32.02 -22.61 17.05
C GLU A 509 32.20 -22.92 15.55
N SER A 510 31.25 -23.63 14.95
CA SER A 510 31.25 -23.93 13.51
C SER A 510 30.58 -22.80 12.72
N ARG A 511 31.05 -22.57 11.50
CA ARG A 511 30.37 -21.72 10.53
C ARG A 511 28.92 -22.17 10.31
N CYS A 512 27.98 -21.25 10.49
CA CYS A 512 26.58 -21.47 10.14
C CYS A 512 26.06 -20.37 9.21
N ASN A 513 25.17 -20.74 8.30
CA ASN A 513 24.44 -19.78 7.49
C ASN A 513 23.30 -19.22 8.35
N VAL A 514 23.19 -17.90 8.41
CA VAL A 514 22.15 -17.17 9.11
C VAL A 514 21.35 -16.37 8.09
N THR A 515 20.03 -16.44 8.22
CA THR A 515 19.11 -15.51 7.59
C THR A 515 18.42 -14.72 8.69
N ILE A 516 18.46 -13.39 8.65
CA ILE A 516 17.66 -12.53 9.53
C ILE A 516 16.42 -12.12 8.74
N ILE A 517 15.26 -12.42 9.31
CA ILE A 517 13.95 -12.16 8.71
C ILE A 517 13.19 -11.12 9.52
N LEU A 518 12.35 -10.35 8.85
CA LEU A 518 11.57 -9.26 9.44
C LEU A 518 10.10 -9.44 9.07
N SER A 519 9.21 -9.26 10.04
CA SER A 519 7.80 -9.03 9.77
C SER A 519 7.57 -7.52 9.71
N PRO A 520 6.73 -7.04 8.79
CA PRO A 520 6.02 -7.80 7.75
C PRO A 520 6.79 -7.94 6.45
N ASP A 521 8.04 -7.48 6.41
CA ASP A 521 8.83 -7.33 5.18
C ASP A 521 9.02 -8.61 4.38
N ASN A 522 9.47 -9.68 5.02
CA ASN A 522 9.86 -10.91 4.33
C ASN A 522 9.54 -12.20 5.11
N ALA A 523 8.96 -12.08 6.31
CA ALA A 523 8.72 -13.22 7.20
C ALA A 523 7.87 -14.34 6.56
N GLU A 524 6.77 -14.03 5.87
CA GLU A 524 5.91 -15.07 5.30
C GLU A 524 6.65 -15.92 4.26
N GLU A 525 7.37 -15.27 3.34
CA GLU A 525 8.09 -15.92 2.25
C GLU A 525 9.24 -16.78 2.79
N GLU A 526 10.03 -16.24 3.70
CA GLU A 526 11.17 -16.95 4.29
C GLU A 526 10.74 -18.11 5.19
N LEU A 527 9.64 -17.97 5.95
CA LEU A 527 9.06 -19.07 6.72
C LEU A 527 8.53 -20.18 5.81
N LEU A 528 7.83 -19.83 4.73
CA LEU A 528 7.37 -20.81 3.74
C LEU A 528 8.54 -21.49 3.05
N ALA A 529 9.61 -20.78 2.70
CA ALA A 529 10.81 -21.33 2.10
C ALA A 529 11.55 -22.28 3.05
N LEU A 530 11.64 -21.94 4.34
CA LEU A 530 12.21 -22.81 5.37
C LEU A 530 11.45 -24.15 5.45
N LEU A 531 10.12 -24.09 5.56
CA LEU A 531 9.26 -25.28 5.62
C LEU A 531 9.29 -26.06 4.30
N ASP A 532 9.35 -25.36 3.15
CA ASP A 532 9.41 -26.00 1.84
C ASP A 532 10.73 -26.78 1.63
N GLY A 533 11.81 -26.31 2.23
CA GLY A 533 13.11 -26.96 2.19
C GLY A 533 13.17 -28.34 2.87
N ALA A 534 12.25 -28.63 3.80
CA ALA A 534 12.28 -29.84 4.63
C ALA A 534 12.26 -31.15 3.82
N LYS A 535 13.07 -32.12 4.23
CA LYS A 535 13.19 -33.44 3.57
C LYS A 535 12.86 -34.62 4.48
N GLU A 536 13.07 -34.50 5.78
CA GLU A 536 12.94 -35.59 6.74
C GLU A 536 11.98 -35.26 7.88
N GLU A 537 12.12 -34.07 8.49
CA GLU A 537 11.37 -33.71 9.68
C GLU A 537 11.16 -32.20 9.85
N ILE A 538 10.00 -31.82 10.39
CA ILE A 538 9.67 -30.48 10.86
C ILE A 538 9.15 -30.60 12.30
N LEU A 539 9.81 -29.93 13.23
CA LEU A 539 9.41 -29.79 14.63
C LEU A 539 9.01 -28.35 14.89
N VAL A 540 7.78 -28.11 15.32
CA VAL A 540 7.24 -26.77 15.57
C VAL A 540 6.90 -26.61 17.05
N GLU A 541 7.40 -25.54 17.67
CA GLU A 541 7.03 -25.12 19.01
C GLU A 541 6.50 -23.67 18.96
N GLN A 542 5.22 -23.48 19.29
CA GLN A 542 4.55 -22.18 19.15
C GLN A 542 3.74 -21.83 20.40
N ALA A 543 3.82 -20.58 20.85
CA ALA A 543 2.95 -20.04 21.88
C ALA A 543 1.48 -20.17 21.46
N TYR A 544 1.18 -19.77 20.23
CA TYR A 544 -0.07 -20.09 19.58
C TYR A 544 0.04 -20.09 18.05
N ILE A 545 -0.94 -20.73 17.42
CA ILE A 545 -1.13 -20.72 15.97
C ILE A 545 -2.59 -20.36 15.68
N GLU A 546 -2.81 -19.44 14.74
CA GLU A 546 -4.14 -19.11 14.21
C GLU A 546 -4.43 -19.99 13.00
N LYS A 547 -5.62 -20.63 12.97
CA LYS A 547 -5.97 -21.59 11.90
C LYS A 547 -6.34 -20.89 10.59
N ASP A 548 -7.21 -19.89 10.66
CA ASP A 548 -7.75 -19.20 9.49
C ASP A 548 -7.28 -17.76 9.50
N TRP A 549 -6.72 -17.33 8.37
CA TRP A 549 -6.38 -15.95 8.07
C TRP A 549 -7.41 -15.38 7.10
N THR A 550 -7.31 -14.08 6.84
CA THR A 550 -8.07 -13.45 5.77
C THR A 550 -7.76 -14.17 4.44
N GLY A 551 -8.80 -14.66 3.77
CA GLY A 551 -8.68 -15.39 2.49
C GLY A 551 -8.50 -16.91 2.61
N GLY A 552 -8.35 -17.50 3.81
CA GLY A 552 -8.38 -18.96 3.96
C GLY A 552 -7.54 -19.51 5.10
N VAL A 553 -7.19 -20.80 5.01
CA VAL A 553 -6.34 -21.46 6.01
C VAL A 553 -4.94 -20.84 6.00
N ASN A 554 -4.38 -20.62 7.18
CA ASN A 554 -3.01 -20.18 7.42
C ASN A 554 -2.02 -20.91 6.47
N PRO A 555 -1.27 -20.18 5.62
CA PRO A 555 -0.32 -20.74 4.65
C PRO A 555 0.75 -21.63 5.29
N LEU A 556 1.21 -21.30 6.51
CA LEU A 556 2.20 -22.10 7.24
C LEU A 556 1.61 -23.46 7.64
N LEU A 557 0.36 -23.48 8.13
CA LEU A 557 -0.35 -24.73 8.43
C LEU A 557 -0.60 -25.55 7.17
N LYS A 558 -0.99 -24.90 6.06
CA LYS A 558 -1.17 -25.57 4.76
C LYS A 558 0.14 -26.23 4.31
N LYS A 559 1.27 -25.55 4.44
CA LYS A 559 2.59 -26.08 4.10
C LYS A 559 2.99 -27.24 5.01
N LEU A 560 2.71 -27.20 6.31
CA LEU A 560 2.92 -28.35 7.21
C LEU A 560 2.14 -29.59 6.76
N VAL A 561 0.86 -29.42 6.41
CA VAL A 561 0.01 -30.52 5.91
C VAL A 561 0.58 -31.10 4.62
N GLU A 562 0.92 -30.24 3.66
CA GLU A 562 1.53 -30.65 2.39
C GLU A 562 2.82 -31.47 2.61
N LYS A 563 3.69 -31.02 3.54
CA LYS A 563 4.92 -31.75 3.87
C LYS A 563 4.64 -33.10 4.52
N ASN A 564 3.71 -33.15 5.47
CA ASN A 564 3.29 -34.41 6.09
C ASN A 564 2.75 -35.40 5.05
N GLU A 565 1.91 -34.95 4.13
CA GLU A 565 1.35 -35.77 3.04
C GLU A 565 2.44 -36.24 2.06
N SER A 566 3.52 -35.47 1.89
CA SER A 566 4.69 -35.86 1.08
C SER A 566 5.65 -36.84 1.77
N GLY A 567 5.40 -37.19 3.05
CA GLY A 567 6.19 -38.16 3.82
C GLY A 567 7.23 -37.55 4.77
N VAL A 568 7.32 -36.22 4.88
CA VAL A 568 8.14 -35.54 5.90
C VAL A 568 7.45 -35.71 7.25
N ARG A 569 8.18 -36.08 8.31
CA ARG A 569 7.59 -36.19 9.65
C ARG A 569 7.30 -34.81 10.21
N VAL A 570 6.07 -34.52 10.59
CA VAL A 570 5.71 -33.24 11.20
C VAL A 570 5.23 -33.45 12.63
N ARG A 571 5.83 -32.71 13.57
CA ARG A 571 5.41 -32.66 14.98
C ARG A 571 5.20 -31.24 15.44
N VAL A 572 4.09 -31.00 16.14
CA VAL A 572 3.73 -29.66 16.62
C VAL A 572 3.43 -29.70 18.12
N ILE A 573 4.06 -28.82 18.89
CA ILE A 573 3.74 -28.56 20.29
C ILE A 573 3.27 -27.11 20.45
N MET A 574 2.16 -26.92 21.15
CA MET A 574 1.59 -25.59 21.41
C MET A 574 1.23 -25.41 22.88
N ASN A 575 1.19 -24.16 23.33
CA ASN A 575 0.82 -23.85 24.70
C ASN A 575 -0.64 -24.20 25.03
N TYR A 576 -0.89 -24.64 26.25
CA TYR A 576 -2.21 -24.71 26.85
C TYR A 576 -2.17 -24.16 28.27
N ASN A 577 -2.79 -23.00 28.46
CA ASN A 577 -2.95 -22.39 29.76
C ASN A 577 -4.39 -21.87 29.90
N PRO A 578 -5.18 -22.38 30.86
CA PRO A 578 -6.57 -21.99 31.01
C PRO A 578 -6.75 -20.49 31.31
N GLY A 579 -5.73 -19.79 31.82
CA GLY A 579 -5.74 -18.34 31.98
C GLY A 579 -5.62 -17.56 30.66
N TYR A 580 -5.08 -18.17 29.61
CA TYR A 580 -5.01 -17.59 28.26
C TYR A 580 -6.14 -18.16 27.39
N HIS A 581 -7.39 -17.79 27.73
CA HIS A 581 -8.60 -18.36 27.12
C HIS A 581 -8.59 -18.29 25.59
N SER A 582 -8.19 -17.15 25.02
CA SER A 582 -8.20 -16.90 23.57
C SER A 582 -7.20 -17.77 22.82
N THR A 583 -5.91 -17.69 23.18
CA THR A 583 -4.85 -18.47 22.51
C THR A 583 -4.99 -19.97 22.76
N SER A 584 -5.47 -20.38 23.94
CA SER A 584 -5.78 -21.79 24.20
C SER A 584 -6.96 -22.30 23.37
N ALA A 585 -7.92 -21.45 23.00
CA ALA A 585 -9.00 -21.83 22.09
C ALA A 585 -8.47 -22.01 20.66
N MET A 586 -7.64 -21.08 20.18
CA MET A 586 -6.95 -21.18 18.88
C MET A 586 -6.13 -22.47 18.79
N ASN A 587 -5.30 -22.76 19.80
CA ASN A 587 -4.47 -23.96 19.80
C ASN A 587 -5.28 -25.25 19.86
N ARG A 588 -6.44 -25.28 20.52
CA ARG A 588 -7.35 -26.45 20.49
C ARG A 588 -7.94 -26.68 19.11
N GLU A 589 -8.26 -25.61 18.39
CA GLU A 589 -8.77 -25.69 17.03
C GLU A 589 -7.69 -26.22 16.07
N VAL A 590 -6.47 -25.67 16.14
CA VAL A 590 -5.32 -26.14 15.36
C VAL A 590 -4.96 -27.59 15.71
N TYR A 591 -5.04 -27.97 16.98
CA TYR A 591 -4.84 -29.35 17.44
C TYR A 591 -5.80 -30.31 16.69
N GLY A 592 -7.10 -29.98 16.64
CA GLY A 592 -8.08 -30.79 15.92
C GLY A 592 -7.74 -30.89 14.42
N PHE A 593 -7.49 -29.74 13.80
CA PHE A 593 -7.17 -29.62 12.37
C PHE A 593 -5.96 -30.46 11.95
N LEU A 594 -4.86 -30.39 12.71
CA LEU A 594 -3.63 -31.13 12.42
C LEU A 594 -3.77 -32.62 12.71
N LYS A 595 -4.41 -32.98 13.83
CA LYS A 595 -4.60 -34.38 14.22
C LYS A 595 -5.44 -35.16 13.21
N GLU A 596 -6.49 -34.54 12.67
CA GLU A 596 -7.33 -35.13 11.61
C GLU A 596 -6.54 -35.43 10.33
N ARG A 597 -5.41 -34.74 10.11
CA ARG A 597 -4.52 -34.89 8.95
C ARG A 597 -3.30 -35.76 9.24
N GLY A 598 -3.31 -36.49 10.36
CA GLY A 598 -2.26 -37.44 10.72
C GLY A 598 -0.96 -36.82 11.24
N ILE A 599 -0.97 -35.53 11.60
CA ILE A 599 0.19 -34.84 12.18
C ILE A 599 0.22 -35.09 13.70
N GLU A 600 1.39 -35.40 14.24
CA GLU A 600 1.59 -35.56 15.68
C GLU A 600 1.54 -34.19 16.35
N VAL A 601 0.53 -33.95 17.18
CA VAL A 601 0.33 -32.65 17.84
C VAL A 601 0.09 -32.79 19.34
N LYS A 602 0.68 -31.91 20.14
CA LYS A 602 0.55 -31.86 21.60
C LYS A 602 0.19 -30.45 22.09
N LEU A 603 -0.73 -30.39 23.05
CA LEU A 603 -0.96 -29.22 23.88
C LEU A 603 -0.24 -29.41 25.21
N GLN A 604 0.70 -28.52 25.55
CA GLN A 604 1.51 -28.59 26.76
C GLN A 604 0.94 -27.67 27.84
N GLY A 605 0.70 -28.20 29.04
CA GLY A 605 0.13 -27.44 30.16
C GLY A 605 0.89 -27.50 31.48
N ASP A 606 2.00 -28.24 31.57
CA ASP A 606 2.80 -28.30 32.82
C ASP A 606 3.69 -27.06 33.00
N MET A 607 4.05 -26.41 31.89
CA MET A 607 4.84 -25.18 31.82
C MET A 607 4.39 -24.41 30.58
N ASP A 608 4.32 -23.10 30.70
CA ASP A 608 3.94 -22.23 29.59
C ASP A 608 4.98 -22.30 28.47
N ILE A 609 4.50 -22.55 27.25
CA ILE A 609 5.28 -22.34 26.02
C ILE A 609 4.99 -20.92 25.54
N HIS A 610 6.02 -20.10 25.42
CA HIS A 610 5.91 -18.78 24.79
C HIS A 610 6.91 -18.59 23.63
N ASN A 611 7.62 -19.66 23.27
CA ASN A 611 8.48 -19.74 22.10
C ASN A 611 7.73 -19.63 20.76
N LYS A 612 8.45 -19.26 19.70
CA LYS A 612 8.00 -19.29 18.30
C LYS A 612 9.10 -19.87 17.41
N GLY A 613 9.36 -21.17 17.63
CA GLY A 613 10.51 -21.87 17.09
C GLY A 613 10.14 -22.99 16.12
N VAL A 614 11.07 -23.28 15.21
CA VAL A 614 10.98 -24.41 14.28
C VAL A 614 12.34 -25.07 14.16
N VAL A 615 12.39 -26.40 14.09
CA VAL A 615 13.58 -27.16 13.70
C VAL A 615 13.25 -27.96 12.45
N VAL A 616 14.09 -27.86 11.42
CA VAL A 616 13.93 -28.60 10.15
C VAL A 616 15.14 -29.50 9.93
N ASP A 617 14.87 -30.79 9.69
CA ASP A 617 15.85 -31.83 9.36
C ASP A 617 17.04 -31.93 10.34
N GLY A 618 16.88 -31.45 11.57
CA GLY A 618 17.95 -31.37 12.58
C GLY A 618 19.13 -30.47 12.18
N SER A 619 19.02 -29.66 11.12
CA SER A 619 20.11 -28.86 10.56
C SER A 619 19.80 -27.37 10.42
N LYS A 620 18.51 -26.99 10.50
CA LYS A 620 18.07 -25.59 10.50
C LYS A 620 17.18 -25.32 11.70
N VAL A 621 17.36 -24.16 12.31
CA VAL A 621 16.55 -23.68 13.44
C VAL A 621 16.03 -22.27 13.15
N LEU A 622 14.75 -22.05 13.42
CA LEU A 622 14.14 -20.73 13.50
C LEU A 622 14.05 -20.35 14.98
N ILE A 623 14.57 -19.18 15.32
CA ILE A 623 14.36 -18.48 16.59
C ILE A 623 13.71 -17.15 16.22
N SER A 624 12.52 -16.88 16.76
CA SER A 624 11.76 -15.70 16.36
C SER A 624 10.82 -15.20 17.44
N SER A 625 10.33 -13.97 17.26
CA SER A 625 9.24 -13.39 18.02
C SER A 625 7.87 -13.57 17.36
N ILE A 626 7.81 -14.25 16.21
CA ILE A 626 6.65 -14.27 15.29
C ILE A 626 5.73 -15.44 15.60
N ASN A 627 4.60 -15.15 16.26
CA ASN A 627 3.55 -16.17 16.39
C ASN A 627 2.98 -16.48 15.01
N TRP A 628 2.49 -17.70 14.80
CA TRP A 628 1.87 -18.07 13.53
C TRP A 628 0.41 -17.62 13.42
N GLY A 629 0.18 -16.32 13.67
CA GLY A 629 -1.08 -15.62 13.43
C GLY A 629 -0.93 -14.57 12.34
N GLU A 630 -2.02 -14.21 11.65
CA GLU A 630 -1.97 -13.33 10.47
C GLU A 630 -1.28 -12.02 10.80
N ASN A 631 -1.70 -11.41 11.91
CA ASN A 631 -1.18 -10.12 12.35
C ASN A 631 0.33 -10.15 12.64
N SER A 632 0.83 -11.23 13.27
CA SER A 632 2.24 -11.35 13.61
C SER A 632 3.15 -11.58 12.40
N VAL A 633 2.60 -12.08 11.29
CA VAL A 633 3.36 -12.35 10.06
C VAL A 633 3.26 -11.19 9.08
N ARG A 634 2.10 -10.52 8.99
CA ARG A 634 1.79 -9.55 7.94
C ARG A 634 1.65 -8.10 8.38
N ASN A 635 1.61 -7.79 9.68
CA ASN A 635 1.29 -6.44 10.16
C ASN A 635 2.16 -5.90 11.30
N ASN A 636 2.98 -6.72 11.96
CA ASN A 636 3.79 -6.34 13.13
C ASN A 636 5.16 -5.85 12.75
#